data_AF-A0A5S9M1L2-F1
#
_entry.id   AF-A0A5S9M1L2-F1
#
_cell.length_a   1.000
_cell.length_b   1.000
_cell.length_c   1.000
_cell.angle_alpha   90.00
_cell.angle_beta   90.00
_cell.angle_gamma   90.00
#
_symmetry.space_group_name_H-M   'P 1'
#
loop_
_entity.id
_entity.type
_entity.pdbx_description
1 polymer ?
#
loop_
_entity_poly.entity_id
_entity_poly.type
_entity_poly.pdbx_seq_one_letter_code
_entity_poly.pdbx_strand_id
1 'polypeptide(L)' 'MTGKFTKDATFDDIRAKDPLFQGDAFLSNLEKSRQAKKAIAQSKNAETAHVALAWLLAQDGIDAIIPGAKNEQTKCCKT' A
#
# COMPACT_ATOMS: atom_id res chain seq x y z
N MET A 1 0.96 -2.40 1.41
CA MET A 1 0.83 -1.67 2.69
C MET A 1 0.64 -0.18 2.40
N THR A 2 -0.43 0.42 2.91
CA THR A 2 -0.96 1.75 2.57
C THR A 2 -0.18 2.93 3.18
N GLY A 3 1.11 2.76 3.51
CA GLY A 3 1.95 3.80 4.13
C GLY A 3 1.59 4.18 5.57
N LYS A 4 0.51 3.62 6.14
CA LYS A 4 0.00 3.96 7.49
C LYS A 4 0.69 3.27 8.67
N PHE A 5 1.45 2.20 8.42
CA PHE A 5 2.04 1.41 9.49
C PHE A 5 3.42 1.95 9.88
N THR A 6 3.72 1.94 11.18
CA THR A 6 5.03 2.22 11.77
C THR A 6 5.70 0.92 12.20
N LYS A 7 6.98 0.98 12.58
CA LYS A 7 7.73 -0.20 13.05
C LYS A 7 7.14 -0.79 14.34
N ASP A 8 6.51 0.05 15.15
CA ASP A 8 5.90 -0.29 16.43
C ASP A 8 4.41 -0.68 16.30
N ALA A 9 3.90 -0.87 15.09
CA ALA A 9 2.52 -1.23 14.87
C ALA A 9 2.22 -2.62 15.46
N THR A 10 1.19 -2.70 16.30
CA THR A 10 0.65 -3.94 16.84
C THR A 10 -0.70 -4.24 16.23
N PHE A 11 -1.07 -5.53 16.18
CA PHE A 11 -2.31 -6.00 15.56
C PHE A 11 -3.05 -6.92 16.52
N ASP A 12 -4.34 -6.68 16.71
CA ASP A 12 -5.27 -7.47 17.53
C ASP A 12 -6.33 -8.20 16.68
N ASP A 13 -6.21 -8.12 15.35
CA ASP A 13 -7.12 -8.75 14.39
C ASP A 13 -6.46 -9.92 13.63
N ILE A 14 -7.05 -10.31 12.48
CA ILE A 14 -6.55 -11.40 11.64
C ILE A 14 -5.07 -11.28 11.27
N ARG A 15 -4.52 -10.06 11.21
CA ARG A 15 -3.10 -9.79 10.90
C ARG A 15 -2.16 -10.21 12.03
N ALA A 16 -2.66 -10.35 13.26
CA ALA A 16 -1.89 -10.86 14.39
C ALA A 16 -1.36 -12.28 14.14
N LYS A 17 -2.01 -13.04 13.25
CA LYS A 17 -1.62 -14.41 12.88
C LYS A 17 -0.96 -14.50 11.51
N ASP A 18 -0.85 -13.40 10.77
CA ASP A 18 -0.28 -13.38 9.42
C ASP A 18 1.24 -13.16 9.48
N PRO A 19 2.07 -14.11 9.01
CA PRO A 19 3.54 -13.97 9.04
C PRO A 19 4.07 -12.73 8.34
N LEU A 20 3.36 -12.17 7.35
CA LEU A 20 3.77 -10.95 6.64
C LEU A 20 3.67 -9.69 7.51
N PHE A 21 2.95 -9.77 8.63
CA PHE A 21 2.73 -8.69 9.58
C PHE A 21 3.43 -8.93 10.93
N GLN A 22 4.33 -9.91 11.00
CA GLN A 22 5.09 -10.24 12.22
C GLN A 22 6.61 -10.09 12.04
N GLY A 23 7.29 -9.71 13.13
CA GLY A 23 8.74 -9.74 13.26
C GLY A 23 9.51 -9.08 12.11
N ASP A 24 10.62 -9.71 11.71
CA ASP A 24 11.53 -9.18 10.68
C ASP A 24 10.89 -9.10 9.29
N ALA A 25 9.93 -9.99 8.99
CA ALA A 25 9.21 -9.98 7.72
C ALA A 25 8.40 -8.68 7.57
N PHE A 26 7.70 -8.27 8.63
CA PHE A 26 6.98 -7.01 8.66
C PHE A 26 7.90 -5.80 8.46
N LEU A 27 9.01 -5.75 9.20
CA LEU A 27 9.99 -4.65 9.09
C LEU A 27 10.59 -4.56 7.68
N SER A 28 10.95 -5.72 7.09
CA SER A 28 11.48 -5.79 5.73
C SER A 28 10.45 -5.32 4.70
N ASN A 29 9.19 -5.76 4.83
CA ASN A 29 8.09 -5.37 3.94
C ASN A 29 7.77 -3.89 4.04
N LEU A 30 7.84 -3.32 5.24
CA LEU A 30 7.61 -1.90 5.49
C LEU A 30 8.67 -1.04 4.79
N GLU A 31 9.95 -1.39 4.95
CA GLU A 31 11.06 -0.68 4.32
C GLU A 31 10.99 -0.78 2.78
N LYS A 32 10.81 -1.98 2.24
CA LYS A 32 10.66 -2.20 0.79
C LYS A 32 9.50 -1.39 0.21
N SER A 33 8.34 -1.43 0.86
CA SER A 33 7.16 -0.70 0.40
C SER A 33 7.37 0.82 0.46
N ARG A 34 8.13 1.33 1.43
CA ARG A 34 8.41 2.77 1.59
C ARG A 34 9.40 3.24 0.53
N GLN A 35 10.48 2.51 0.32
CA GLN A 35 11.55 2.89 -0.60
C GLN A 35 11.09 2.86 -2.06
N ALA A 36 10.48 1.76 -2.50
CA ALA A 36 10.11 1.57 -3.91
C ALA A 36 9.08 2.61 -4.39
N LYS A 37 8.16 3.02 -3.52
CA LYS A 37 7.02 3.85 -3.92
C LYS A 37 7.23 5.33 -3.67
N LYS A 38 8.01 5.72 -2.65
CA LYS A 38 8.14 7.13 -2.25
C LYS A 38 8.77 8.00 -3.33
N ALA A 39 9.83 7.53 -4.00
CA ALA A 39 10.49 8.31 -5.05
C ALA A 39 9.56 8.54 -6.25
N ILE A 40 8.88 7.48 -6.71
CA ILE A 40 7.93 7.55 -7.84
C ILE A 40 6.73 8.44 -7.48
N ALA A 41 6.17 8.24 -6.30
CA ALA A 41 5.05 9.02 -5.76
C ALA A 41 5.37 10.53 -5.74
N GLN A 42 6.53 10.90 -5.20
CA GLN A 42 6.98 12.29 -5.16
C GLN A 42 7.15 12.89 -6.56
N SER A 43 7.77 12.15 -7.49
CA SER A 43 7.98 12.62 -8.88
C SER A 43 6.67 12.84 -9.65
N LYS A 44 5.60 12.14 -9.26
CA LYS A 44 4.29 12.17 -9.91
C LYS A 44 3.24 12.97 -9.12
N ASN A 45 3.64 13.62 -8.02
CA ASN A 45 2.73 14.29 -7.08
C ASN A 45 1.53 13.40 -6.70
N ALA A 46 1.79 12.12 -6.44
CA ALA A 46 0.78 11.10 -6.20
C ALA A 46 1.00 10.41 -4.85
N GLU A 47 -0.05 9.78 -4.32
CA GLU A 47 0.07 8.94 -3.13
C GLU A 47 0.75 7.61 -3.44
N THR A 48 1.44 7.07 -2.44
CA THR A 48 2.11 5.75 -2.52
C THR A 48 1.14 4.63 -2.92
N ALA A 49 -0.13 4.73 -2.51
CA ALA A 49 -1.17 3.79 -2.91
C ALA A 49 -1.48 3.85 -4.42
N HIS A 50 -1.49 5.04 -5.03
CA HIS A 50 -1.74 5.21 -6.46
C HIS A 50 -0.65 4.57 -7.31
N VAL A 51 0.62 4.68 -6.89
CA VAL A 51 1.74 4.01 -7.58
C VAL A 51 1.58 2.49 -7.57
N ALA A 52 1.13 1.92 -6.45
CA ALA A 52 0.91 0.48 -6.35
C ALA A 52 -0.24 -0.01 -7.26
N LEU A 53 -1.33 0.78 -7.31
CA LEU A 53 -2.48 0.50 -8.18
C LEU A 53 -2.10 0.63 -9.67
N ALA A 54 -1.38 1.69 -10.03
CA ALA A 54 -0.90 1.90 -11.40
C ALA A 54 0.05 0.79 -11.85
N TRP A 55 0.92 0.30 -10.96
CA TRP A 55 1.79 -0.83 -11.28
C TRP A 55 1.01 -2.12 -11.56
N LEU A 56 -0.05 -2.39 -10.79
CA LEU A 56 -0.93 -3.54 -11.03
C LEU A 56 -1.66 -3.40 -12.38
N LEU A 57 -2.22 -2.21 -12.66
CA LEU A 57 -2.91 -1.95 -13.92
C LEU A 57 -1.98 -2.02 -15.15
N ALA A 58 -0.68 -1.79 -14.97
CA ALA A 58 0.30 -1.85 -16.05
C ALA A 58 0.77 -3.27 -16.39
N GLN A 59 0.31 -4.31 -15.67
CA GLN A 59 0.64 -5.69 -16.01
C GLN A 59 -0.22 -6.20 -17.17
N ASP A 60 0.39 -7.00 -18.05
CA ASP A 60 -0.34 -7.61 -19.18
C ASP A 60 -1.53 -8.44 -18.67
N GLY A 61 -2.69 -8.25 -19.30
CA GLY A 61 -3.93 -8.95 -18.97
C GLY A 61 -4.74 -8.36 -17.81
N ILE A 62 -4.39 -7.18 -17.32
CA ILE A 62 -5.18 -6.45 -16.31
C ILE A 62 -5.85 -5.23 -16.94
N ASP A 63 -7.14 -5.34 -17.27
CA ASP A 63 -7.92 -4.25 -17.86
C ASP A 63 -8.50 -3.28 -16.83
N ALA A 64 -8.76 -3.78 -15.62
CA ALA A 64 -9.40 -3.01 -14.56
C ALA A 64 -8.93 -3.45 -13.17
N ILE A 65 -8.95 -2.48 -12.25
CA ILE A 65 -8.69 -2.68 -10.83
C ILE A 65 -9.83 -2.04 -10.02
N ILE A 66 -10.29 -2.71 -8.96
CA ILE A 66 -11.40 -2.23 -8.13
C ILE A 66 -10.87 -2.00 -6.70
N PRO A 67 -10.33 -0.80 -6.40
CA PRO A 67 -9.84 -0.51 -5.07
C PRO A 67 -11.00 -0.34 -4.08
N GLY A 68 -10.93 -1.01 -2.93
CA GLY A 68 -11.90 -0.85 -1.85
C GLY A 68 -11.75 0.51 -1.16
N ALA A 69 -12.88 1.16 -0.85
CA ALA A 69 -12.94 2.41 -0.09
C ALA A 69 -14.06 2.32 0.95
N LYS A 70 -13.73 2.57 2.22
CA LYS A 70 -14.74 2.62 3.31
C LYS A 70 -15.32 4.02 3.48
N ASN A 71 -14.49 5.05 3.28
CA ASN A 71 -14.84 6.45 3.47
C ASN A 71 -14.57 7.24 2.18
N GLU A 72 -15.28 8.34 1.96
CA GLU A 72 -15.12 9.16 0.75
C GLU A 72 -13.71 9.71 0.56
N GLN A 73 -13.05 10.08 1.66
CA GLN A 73 -11.66 10.55 1.66
C GLN A 73 -10.66 9.52 1.11
N THR A 74 -11.01 8.23 1.13
CA THR A 74 -10.15 7.14 0.65
C THR A 74 -10.37 6.78 -0.82
N LYS A 75 -11.29 7.46 -1.51
CA LYS A 75 -11.53 7.26 -2.94
C LYS A 75 -10.33 7.76 -3.75
N CYS A 76 -9.94 6.99 -4.78
CA CYS A 76 -8.81 7.30 -5.66
C CYS A 76 -9.04 8.58 -6.49
N CYS A 77 -10.29 8.89 -6.81
CA CYS A 77 -10.69 10.12 -7.48
C CYS A 77 -11.38 11.04 -6.47
N LYS A 78 -10.65 12.07 -6.04
CA LYS A 78 -11.25 13.22 -5.35
C LYS A 78 -11.77 14.15 -6.45
N THR A 79 -13.09 14.25 -6.59
CA THR A 79 -13.76 15.33 -7.35
C THR A 79 -13.64 16.65 -6.62
#